data_AF-A0A4P9ZRE8-F1
#
_entry.id   AF-A0A4P9ZRE8-F1
#
_cell.length_a   1.000
_cell.length_b   1.000
_cell.length_c   1.000
_cell.angle_alpha   90.00
_cell.angle_beta   90.00
_cell.angle_gamma   90.00
#
_symmetry.space_group_name_H-M   'P 1'
#
loop_
_entity.id
_entity.type
_entity.pdbx_description
1 polymer ?
#
loop_
_entity_poly.entity_id
_entity_poly.type
_entity_poly.pdbx_seq_one_letter_code
_entity_poly.pdbx_strand_id
1 'polypeptide(L)'
;MTHRGATGADVRDGDGAGVMTALPHTFLQKQFAAQEGLELPPAGQYATGNIYFSRDAAVRNECIAVFEQIAASHRLRVLGWRHVPVNNSMLGPTTLSKEPWILQPLVVLDPSAGPFDARLFECQLYVLRKHATHTITLSKWFYICSLSNKNIIYKGLLNPKQVRSYFYDLNDPEFLTHFALVHSRFSTNTFPSWDRAQPLRWCAHNGEINTLRGNRNWMRAREGVMRSELFGDDLEKLCPIIEDGGSDSAAFDNVLELLVMNGVLSMPEAVMTMVPEAWQNNPDMDPTKKAFYEWAATLMEPWDGPALFTFSDGRYCGACLDRNGLRPCRYYTTKSGLMVVASEVGAVKIDPADVASKGRLQPGKMLLVDTVEGRIVDDAELKRTVAQRRPFGEW
;
A
#
# COMPACT_ATOMS: atom_id res chain seq x y z
N MET A 1 -3.76 15.94 12.27
CA MET A 1 -2.68 15.73 11.28
C MET A 1 -2.11 16.99 10.61
N THR A 2 -2.87 18.04 10.24
CA THR A 2 -2.27 19.22 9.54
C THR A 2 -1.12 19.89 10.30
N HIS A 3 -1.15 19.89 11.64
CA HIS A 3 -0.08 20.45 12.47
C HIS A 3 1.21 19.59 12.50
N ARG A 4 1.20 18.38 11.92
CA ARG A 4 2.35 17.48 11.80
C ARG A 4 2.94 17.45 10.39
N GLY A 5 2.26 18.02 9.41
CA GLY A 5 2.77 18.18 8.04
C GLY A 5 3.49 19.52 7.90
N ALA A 6 4.49 19.57 7.02
CA ALA A 6 5.09 20.83 6.62
C ALA A 6 4.20 21.44 5.54
N THR A 7 4.01 22.75 5.62
CA THR A 7 3.57 23.55 4.48
C THR A 7 4.81 24.08 3.78
N GLY A 8 4.84 24.03 2.46
CA GLY A 8 5.92 24.60 1.66
C GLY A 8 6.02 26.13 1.81
N ALA A 9 6.84 26.75 0.96
CA ALA A 9 6.98 28.21 0.94
C ALA A 9 5.63 28.94 0.71
N ASP A 10 4.71 28.31 -0.03
CA ASP A 10 3.30 28.67 -0.09
C ASP A 10 2.50 27.71 0.82
N VAL A 11 1.61 28.26 1.66
CA VAL A 11 0.76 27.47 2.58
C VAL A 11 -0.15 26.45 1.88
N ARG A 12 -0.38 26.62 0.57
CA ARG A 12 -1.15 25.70 -0.27
C ARG A 12 -0.34 24.52 -0.79
N ASP A 13 0.98 24.61 -0.78
CA ASP A 13 1.87 23.51 -1.14
C ASP A 13 2.06 22.59 0.07
N GLY A 14 1.63 21.34 -0.03
CA GLY A 14 1.81 20.32 1.00
C GLY A 14 2.89 19.31 0.63
N ASP A 15 3.44 18.60 1.62
CA ASP A 15 4.50 17.60 1.41
C ASP A 15 4.01 16.24 0.90
N GLY A 16 2.70 16.05 0.87
CA GLY A 16 2.03 14.84 0.41
C GLY A 16 1.00 14.32 1.40
N ALA A 17 -0.18 13.97 0.89
CA ALA A 17 -1.24 13.33 1.67
C ALA A 17 -2.05 12.41 0.78
N GLY A 18 -2.72 11.45 1.40
CA GLY A 18 -3.56 10.52 0.67
C GLY A 18 -4.37 9.60 1.56
N VAL A 19 -5.18 8.79 0.89
CA VAL A 19 -6.02 7.75 1.48
C VAL A 19 -5.99 6.50 0.61
N MET A 20 -5.85 5.35 1.24
CA MET A 20 -6.12 4.04 0.66
C MET A 20 -7.45 3.55 1.21
N THR A 21 -8.30 3.02 0.34
CA THR A 21 -9.60 2.44 0.71
C THR A 21 -9.76 1.07 0.05
N ALA A 22 -10.79 0.33 0.47
CA ALA A 22 -11.30 -0.74 -0.35
C ALA A 22 -11.80 -0.17 -1.68
N LEU A 23 -11.82 -1.02 -2.70
CA LEU A 23 -12.28 -0.67 -4.03
C LEU A 23 -13.82 -0.50 -4.01
N PRO A 24 -14.37 0.72 -4.23
CA PRO A 24 -15.79 1.00 -4.05
C PRO A 24 -16.58 0.55 -5.29
N HIS A 25 -16.98 -0.73 -5.33
CA HIS A 25 -17.56 -1.37 -6.51
C HIS A 25 -18.76 -0.62 -7.11
N THR A 26 -19.77 -0.31 -6.31
CA THR A 26 -21.00 0.38 -6.76
C THR A 26 -20.70 1.73 -7.40
N PHE A 27 -19.84 2.53 -6.76
CA PHE A 27 -19.37 3.80 -7.30
C PHE A 27 -18.68 3.61 -8.65
N LEU A 28 -17.70 2.70 -8.73
CA LEU A 28 -16.94 2.48 -9.97
C LEU A 28 -17.82 1.98 -11.10
N GLN A 29 -18.78 1.10 -10.82
CA GLN A 29 -19.72 0.59 -11.83
C GLN A 29 -20.49 1.74 -12.48
N LYS A 30 -21.07 2.63 -11.67
CA LYS A 30 -21.76 3.83 -12.15
C LYS A 30 -20.83 4.75 -12.95
N GLN A 31 -19.61 4.98 -12.47
CA GLN A 31 -18.69 5.92 -13.09
C GLN A 31 -18.15 5.45 -14.44
N PHE A 32 -17.76 4.19 -14.56
CA PHE A 32 -17.30 3.62 -15.83
C PHE A 32 -18.46 3.49 -16.84
N ALA A 33 -19.66 3.12 -16.40
CA ALA A 33 -20.84 3.12 -17.27
C ALA A 33 -21.16 4.53 -17.80
N ALA A 34 -21.07 5.55 -16.94
CA ALA A 34 -21.38 6.93 -17.32
C ALA A 34 -20.32 7.60 -18.21
N GLN A 35 -19.03 7.35 -17.98
CA GLN A 35 -17.95 8.01 -18.72
C GLN A 35 -17.52 7.23 -19.97
N GLU A 36 -17.45 5.90 -19.88
CA GLU A 36 -16.87 5.04 -20.93
C GLU A 36 -17.91 4.11 -21.58
N GLY A 37 -19.15 4.05 -21.07
CA GLY A 37 -20.16 3.09 -21.55
C GLY A 37 -19.80 1.63 -21.26
N LEU A 38 -18.94 1.38 -20.26
CA LEU A 38 -18.43 0.06 -19.92
C LEU A 38 -19.15 -0.52 -18.71
N GLU A 39 -19.57 -1.78 -18.83
CA GLU A 39 -20.08 -2.57 -17.71
C GLU A 39 -18.92 -3.22 -16.96
N LEU A 40 -18.92 -3.08 -15.63
CA LEU A 40 -17.90 -3.70 -14.79
C LEU A 40 -18.23 -5.18 -14.55
N PRO A 41 -17.22 -6.06 -14.62
CA PRO A 41 -17.34 -7.41 -14.09
C PRO A 41 -17.69 -7.43 -12.59
N PRO A 42 -18.10 -8.59 -12.04
CA PRO A 42 -18.30 -8.75 -10.60
C PRO A 42 -17.08 -8.29 -9.79
N ALA A 43 -17.33 -7.79 -8.57
CA ALA A 43 -16.27 -7.40 -7.65
C ALA A 43 -15.21 -8.50 -7.50
N GLY A 44 -13.93 -8.11 -7.58
CA GLY A 44 -12.78 -9.02 -7.55
C GLY A 44 -12.33 -9.56 -8.92
N GLN A 45 -13.20 -9.52 -9.95
CA GLN A 45 -12.89 -9.99 -11.32
C GLN A 45 -12.37 -8.90 -12.27
N TYR A 46 -12.22 -7.69 -11.75
CA TYR A 46 -11.58 -6.58 -12.45
C TYR A 46 -10.65 -5.87 -11.50
N ALA A 47 -9.72 -5.11 -12.06
CA ALA A 47 -8.83 -4.24 -11.34
C ALA A 47 -8.87 -2.85 -11.93
N THR A 48 -8.67 -1.88 -11.05
CA THR A 48 -8.47 -0.49 -11.45
C THR A 48 -7.56 0.18 -10.42
N GLY A 49 -7.28 1.45 -10.65
CA GLY A 49 -6.56 2.29 -9.70
C GLY A 49 -5.98 3.52 -10.37
N ASN A 50 -5.56 4.46 -9.55
CA ASN A 50 -5.06 5.73 -10.05
C ASN A 50 -3.65 5.57 -10.63
N ILE A 51 -3.51 5.88 -11.92
CA ILE A 51 -2.23 5.95 -12.63
C ILE A 51 -2.01 7.40 -13.06
N TYR A 52 -0.82 7.91 -12.73
CA TYR A 52 -0.36 9.22 -13.16
C TYR A 52 0.28 9.13 -14.53
N PHE A 53 -0.03 10.12 -15.35
CA PHE A 53 0.54 10.34 -16.67
C PHE A 53 0.99 11.79 -16.83
N SER A 54 1.84 12.02 -17.82
CA SER A 54 2.13 13.38 -18.29
C SER A 54 0.86 14.11 -18.73
N ARG A 55 0.83 15.43 -18.51
CA ARG A 55 -0.22 16.29 -19.08
C ARG A 55 -0.08 16.46 -20.59
N ASP A 56 1.13 16.27 -21.12
CA ASP A 56 1.36 16.19 -22.55
C ASP A 56 0.61 14.99 -23.13
N ALA A 57 -0.33 15.27 -24.04
CA ALA A 57 -1.18 14.26 -24.64
C ALA A 57 -0.41 13.23 -25.48
N ALA A 58 0.66 13.64 -26.16
CA ALA A 58 1.46 12.74 -26.97
C ALA A 58 2.20 11.73 -26.10
N VAL A 59 2.90 12.22 -25.06
CA VAL A 59 3.61 11.37 -24.10
C VAL A 59 2.64 10.46 -23.35
N ARG A 60 1.47 10.98 -22.94
CA ARG A 60 0.44 10.21 -22.27
C ARG A 60 -0.08 9.06 -23.14
N ASN A 61 -0.44 9.34 -24.39
CA ASN A 61 -0.99 8.32 -25.30
C ASN A 61 0.04 7.24 -25.64
N GLU A 62 1.32 7.60 -25.75
CA GLU A 62 2.42 6.64 -25.89
C GLU A 62 2.51 5.72 -24.66
N CYS A 63 2.45 6.29 -23.45
CA CYS A 63 2.49 5.50 -22.21
C CYS A 63 1.28 4.57 -22.08
N ILE A 64 0.09 5.01 -22.47
CA ILE A 64 -1.13 4.19 -22.50
C ILE A 64 -0.94 3.00 -23.45
N ALA A 65 -0.47 3.23 -24.68
CA ALA A 65 -0.26 2.18 -25.66
C ALA A 65 0.77 1.13 -25.17
N VAL A 66 1.87 1.58 -24.56
CA VAL A 66 2.87 0.68 -23.97
C VAL A 66 2.29 -0.11 -22.80
N PHE A 67 1.50 0.53 -21.92
CA PHE A 67 0.84 -0.15 -20.81
C PHE A 67 -0.11 -1.26 -21.30
N GLU A 68 -0.92 -0.97 -22.33
CA GLU A 68 -1.84 -1.93 -22.92
C GLU A 68 -1.11 -3.11 -23.58
N GLN A 69 0.00 -2.85 -24.28
CA GLN A 69 0.86 -3.90 -24.84
C GLN A 69 1.44 -4.81 -23.74
N ILE A 70 1.92 -4.23 -22.65
CA ILE A 70 2.44 -4.99 -21.51
C ILE A 70 1.31 -5.79 -20.86
N ALA A 71 0.12 -5.22 -20.68
CA ALA A 71 -1.04 -5.94 -20.13
C ALA A 71 -1.38 -7.16 -21.00
N ALA A 72 -1.46 -6.98 -22.33
CA ALA A 72 -1.72 -8.07 -23.26
C ALA A 72 -0.66 -9.19 -23.17
N SER A 73 0.62 -8.84 -22.99
CA SER A 73 1.71 -9.83 -22.81
C SER A 73 1.57 -10.67 -21.54
N HIS A 74 0.78 -10.22 -20.57
CA HIS A 74 0.57 -10.83 -19.26
C HIS A 74 -0.83 -11.43 -19.10
N ARG A 75 -1.49 -11.74 -20.23
CA ARG A 75 -2.86 -12.31 -20.26
C ARG A 75 -3.89 -11.40 -19.59
N LEU A 76 -3.65 -10.09 -19.61
CA LEU A 76 -4.57 -9.08 -19.12
C LEU A 76 -5.08 -8.26 -20.30
N ARG A 77 -6.32 -7.76 -20.18
CA ARG A 77 -6.91 -6.87 -21.16
C ARG A 77 -7.37 -5.60 -20.49
N VAL A 78 -7.01 -4.46 -21.09
CA VAL A 78 -7.54 -3.14 -20.70
C VAL A 78 -8.78 -2.89 -21.55
N LEU A 79 -9.94 -2.72 -20.89
CA LEU A 79 -11.22 -2.49 -21.57
C LEU A 79 -11.45 -1.01 -21.89
N GLY A 80 -10.84 -0.11 -21.12
CA GLY A 80 -10.94 1.34 -21.29
C GLY A 80 -10.31 2.09 -20.14
N TRP A 81 -10.36 3.42 -20.21
CA TRP A 81 -9.69 4.32 -19.30
C TRP A 81 -10.63 5.42 -18.83
N ARG A 82 -10.94 5.43 -17.54
CA ARG A 82 -11.71 6.51 -16.92
C ARG A 82 -10.78 7.67 -16.53
N HIS A 83 -11.15 8.90 -16.86
CA HIS A 83 -10.50 10.08 -16.31
C HIS A 83 -10.98 10.39 -14.88
N VAL A 84 -10.05 10.64 -13.96
CA VAL A 84 -10.41 10.96 -12.57
C VAL A 84 -10.72 12.46 -12.44
N PRO A 85 -11.94 12.84 -12.05
CA PRO A 85 -12.32 14.23 -11.92
C PRO A 85 -11.65 14.87 -10.68
N VAL A 86 -10.94 15.99 -10.90
CA VAL A 86 -10.18 16.69 -9.85
C VAL A 86 -10.47 18.20 -9.80
N ASN A 87 -10.20 18.82 -8.64
CA ASN A 87 -10.23 20.26 -8.45
C ASN A 87 -8.85 20.83 -8.14
N ASN A 88 -8.20 21.43 -9.14
CA ASN A 88 -6.87 21.99 -8.99
C ASN A 88 -6.84 23.48 -8.59
N SER A 89 -7.99 24.13 -8.39
CA SER A 89 -8.08 25.57 -8.09
C SER A 89 -7.40 25.96 -6.77
N MET A 90 -7.18 24.98 -5.90
CA MET A 90 -6.64 25.13 -4.55
C MET A 90 -5.16 24.78 -4.43
N LEU A 91 -4.52 24.33 -5.51
CA LEU A 91 -3.12 23.95 -5.51
C LEU A 91 -2.22 25.20 -5.50
N GLY A 92 -1.13 25.13 -4.73
CA GLY A 92 -0.04 26.09 -4.84
C GLY A 92 0.71 25.93 -6.17
N PRO A 93 1.50 26.93 -6.57
CA PRO A 93 2.19 26.94 -7.86
C PRO A 93 3.15 25.76 -8.03
N THR A 94 3.87 25.37 -6.96
CA THR A 94 4.78 24.21 -7.00
C THR A 94 4.01 22.93 -7.26
N THR A 95 2.92 22.73 -6.53
CA THR A 95 2.07 21.55 -6.65
C THR A 95 1.41 21.46 -8.01
N LEU A 96 0.85 22.57 -8.49
CA LEU A 96 0.16 22.68 -9.78
C LEU A 96 1.11 22.41 -10.96
N SER A 97 2.34 22.91 -10.90
CA SER A 97 3.33 22.71 -11.97
C SER A 97 3.69 21.24 -12.22
N LYS A 98 3.50 20.39 -11.20
CA LYS A 98 3.78 18.95 -11.25
C LYS A 98 2.51 18.11 -11.26
N GLU A 99 1.33 18.72 -11.39
CA GLU A 99 0.06 17.99 -11.36
C GLU A 99 0.00 16.95 -12.49
N PRO A 100 -0.19 15.65 -12.18
CA PRO A 100 -0.32 14.60 -13.20
C PRO A 100 -1.69 14.62 -13.85
N TRP A 101 -1.77 14.03 -15.04
CA TRP A 101 -3.04 13.58 -15.60
C TRP A 101 -3.38 12.21 -15.01
N ILE A 102 -4.56 12.04 -14.41
CA ILE A 102 -4.90 10.84 -13.65
C ILE A 102 -5.94 10.02 -14.41
N LEU A 103 -5.59 8.78 -14.76
CA LEU A 103 -6.48 7.83 -15.39
C LEU A 103 -6.60 6.55 -14.57
N GLN A 104 -7.76 5.91 -14.67
CA GLN A 104 -8.11 4.62 -14.08
C GLN A 104 -8.38 3.62 -15.20
N PRO A 105 -7.48 2.64 -15.46
CA PRO A 105 -7.77 1.58 -16.41
C PRO A 105 -8.81 0.61 -15.84
N LEU A 106 -9.68 0.05 -16.69
CA LEU A 106 -10.46 -1.13 -16.37
C LEU A 106 -9.71 -2.36 -16.89
N VAL A 107 -9.03 -3.08 -16.00
CA VAL A 107 -8.23 -4.26 -16.34
C VAL A 107 -8.97 -5.52 -15.94
N VAL A 108 -8.99 -6.50 -16.83
CA VAL A 108 -9.57 -7.83 -16.60
C VAL A 108 -8.58 -8.92 -17.00
N LEU A 109 -8.77 -10.12 -16.46
CA LEU A 109 -8.09 -11.30 -17.01
C LEU A 109 -8.61 -11.56 -18.43
N ASP A 110 -7.71 -11.81 -19.37
CA ASP A 110 -8.10 -12.10 -20.74
C ASP A 110 -8.90 -13.41 -20.79
N PRO A 111 -10.11 -13.43 -21.39
CA PRO A 111 -10.92 -14.66 -21.47
C PRO A 111 -10.20 -15.85 -22.15
N SER A 112 -9.21 -15.57 -23.01
CA SER A 112 -8.38 -16.61 -23.63
C SER A 112 -7.45 -17.32 -22.65
N ALA A 113 -7.25 -16.78 -21.44
CA ALA A 113 -6.49 -17.40 -20.36
C ALA A 113 -7.24 -18.55 -19.67
N GLY A 114 -8.52 -18.75 -19.98
CA GLY A 114 -9.38 -19.79 -19.39
C GLY A 114 -10.37 -19.24 -18.35
N PRO A 115 -10.93 -20.10 -17.48
CA PRO A 115 -11.80 -19.68 -16.39
C PRO A 115 -11.11 -18.66 -15.48
N PHE A 116 -11.89 -17.76 -14.88
CA PHE A 116 -11.34 -16.76 -13.98
C PHE A 116 -10.65 -17.42 -12.78
N ASP A 117 -9.36 -17.11 -12.61
CA ASP A 117 -8.55 -17.48 -11.46
C ASP A 117 -8.10 -16.21 -10.75
N ALA A 118 -8.63 -16.00 -9.53
CA ALA A 118 -8.34 -14.82 -8.72
C ALA A 118 -6.84 -14.71 -8.38
N ARG A 119 -6.18 -15.84 -8.13
CA ARG A 119 -4.77 -15.85 -7.75
C ARG A 119 -3.89 -15.50 -8.93
N LEU A 120 -4.16 -16.11 -10.09
CA LEU A 120 -3.48 -15.76 -11.33
C LEU A 120 -3.67 -14.28 -11.66
N PHE A 121 -4.90 -13.78 -11.55
CA PHE A 121 -5.21 -12.37 -11.83
C PHE A 121 -4.42 -11.41 -10.94
N GLU A 122 -4.40 -11.65 -9.63
CA GLU A 122 -3.60 -10.86 -8.69
C GLU A 122 -2.10 -10.90 -9.02
N CYS A 123 -1.55 -12.07 -9.32
CA CYS A 123 -0.15 -12.21 -9.73
C CYS A 123 0.16 -11.43 -11.01
N GLN A 124 -0.67 -11.55 -12.04
CA GLN A 124 -0.45 -10.86 -13.31
C GLN A 124 -0.61 -9.34 -13.18
N LEU A 125 -1.48 -8.85 -12.30
CA LEU A 125 -1.56 -7.41 -11.99
C LEU A 125 -0.28 -6.89 -11.34
N TYR A 126 0.34 -7.69 -10.46
CA TYR A 126 1.62 -7.35 -9.86
C TYR A 126 2.75 -7.31 -10.89
N VAL A 127 2.83 -8.32 -11.77
CA VAL A 127 3.80 -8.39 -12.86
C VAL A 127 3.60 -7.23 -13.84
N LEU A 128 2.37 -6.93 -14.25
CA LEU A 128 2.02 -5.79 -15.10
C LEU A 128 2.52 -4.49 -14.48
N ARG A 129 2.25 -4.26 -13.20
CA ARG A 129 2.65 -3.02 -12.53
C ARG A 129 4.18 -2.86 -12.46
N LYS A 130 4.91 -3.93 -12.14
CA LYS A 130 6.38 -3.92 -12.10
C LYS A 130 6.97 -3.73 -13.50
N HIS A 131 6.51 -4.51 -14.48
CA HIS A 131 6.98 -4.43 -15.85
C HIS A 131 6.69 -3.04 -16.46
N ALA A 132 5.48 -2.50 -16.30
CA ALA A 132 5.14 -1.15 -16.77
C ALA A 132 5.97 -0.06 -16.10
N THR A 133 6.23 -0.19 -14.79
CA THR A 133 7.07 0.77 -14.05
C THR A 133 8.52 0.77 -14.56
N HIS A 134 9.08 -0.40 -14.87
CA HIS A 134 10.45 -0.50 -15.39
C HIS A 134 10.56 -0.05 -16.86
N THR A 135 9.51 -0.25 -17.66
CA THR A 135 9.53 0.06 -19.10
C THR A 135 9.20 1.52 -19.39
N ILE A 136 8.15 2.09 -18.77
CA ILE A 136 7.69 3.45 -19.07
C ILE A 136 8.46 4.48 -18.22
N THR A 137 8.71 4.14 -16.95
CA THR A 137 9.48 4.91 -15.96
C THR A 137 8.89 6.26 -15.54
N LEU A 138 9.33 6.72 -14.36
CA LEU A 138 8.96 8.03 -13.83
C LEU A 138 9.46 9.21 -14.68
N SER A 139 10.48 9.00 -15.52
CA SER A 139 11.01 10.05 -16.41
C SER A 139 9.98 10.56 -17.43
N LYS A 140 9.03 9.71 -17.82
CA LYS A 140 7.86 10.07 -18.66
C LYS A 140 6.66 10.60 -17.86
N TRP A 141 6.86 10.87 -16.57
CA TRP A 141 5.80 11.21 -15.62
C TRP A 141 4.72 10.12 -15.50
N PHE A 142 5.14 8.85 -15.61
CA PHE A 142 4.30 7.68 -15.42
C PHE A 142 4.50 7.08 -14.03
N TYR A 143 3.42 6.93 -13.25
CA TYR A 143 3.48 6.30 -11.94
C TYR A 143 2.17 5.63 -11.56
N ILE A 144 2.24 4.36 -11.19
CA ILE A 144 1.07 3.58 -10.74
C ILE A 144 0.94 3.74 -9.23
N CYS A 145 -0.06 4.49 -8.76
CA CYS A 145 -0.36 4.63 -7.34
C CYS A 145 -0.94 3.33 -6.79
N SER A 146 -1.91 2.77 -7.51
CA SER A 146 -2.58 1.51 -7.22
C SER A 146 -3.01 0.89 -8.54
N LEU A 147 -2.95 -0.43 -8.63
CA LEU A 147 -3.62 -1.22 -9.67
C LEU A 147 -3.97 -2.57 -9.04
N SER A 148 -5.22 -2.71 -8.60
CA SER A 148 -5.64 -3.79 -7.72
C SER A 148 -7.12 -4.08 -7.89
N ASN A 149 -7.52 -5.31 -7.56
CA ASN A 149 -8.91 -5.75 -7.50
C ASN A 149 -9.53 -5.59 -6.10
N LYS A 150 -8.75 -5.12 -5.11
CA LYS A 150 -9.17 -5.03 -3.69
C LYS A 150 -9.13 -3.61 -3.14
N ASN A 151 -8.15 -2.81 -3.53
CA ASN A 151 -7.90 -1.50 -2.93
C ASN A 151 -7.60 -0.43 -3.98
N ILE A 152 -7.81 0.83 -3.61
CA ILE A 152 -7.51 1.98 -4.45
C ILE A 152 -6.89 3.11 -3.61
N ILE A 153 -5.97 3.85 -4.21
CA ILE A 153 -5.22 4.91 -3.52
C ILE A 153 -5.45 6.26 -4.19
N TYR A 154 -5.97 7.21 -3.43
CA TYR A 154 -6.10 8.61 -3.79
C TYR A 154 -5.08 9.41 -2.99
N LYS A 155 -3.99 9.84 -3.64
CA LYS A 155 -2.91 10.58 -3.00
C LYS A 155 -2.42 11.71 -3.89
N GLY A 156 -1.56 12.56 -3.39
CA GLY A 156 -0.92 13.59 -4.20
C GLY A 156 -0.08 14.51 -3.35
N LEU A 157 0.55 15.49 -4.01
CA LEU A 157 1.31 16.53 -3.34
C LEU A 157 0.36 17.55 -2.69
N LEU A 158 -0.43 17.08 -1.72
CA LEU A 158 -1.56 17.78 -1.14
C LEU A 158 -1.36 17.94 0.36
N ASN A 159 -1.93 18.99 0.93
CA ASN A 159 -2.19 19.05 2.35
C ASN A 159 -3.33 18.09 2.73
N PRO A 160 -3.37 17.55 3.98
CA PRO A 160 -4.40 16.57 4.37
C PRO A 160 -5.83 17.04 4.17
N LYS A 161 -6.11 18.33 4.41
CA LYS A 161 -7.45 18.90 4.22
C LYS A 161 -7.86 19.01 2.75
N GLN A 162 -6.89 18.99 1.84
CA GLN A 162 -7.12 19.17 0.41
C GLN A 162 -7.52 17.86 -0.29
N VAL A 163 -7.14 16.69 0.25
CA VAL A 163 -7.37 15.37 -0.40
C VAL A 163 -8.83 15.19 -0.82
N ARG A 164 -9.78 15.41 0.12
CA ARG A 164 -11.21 15.26 -0.15
C ARG A 164 -11.75 16.30 -1.12
N SER A 165 -11.25 17.53 -1.09
CA SER A 165 -11.69 18.60 -2.00
C SER A 165 -11.09 18.47 -3.40
N TYR A 166 -9.88 17.92 -3.51
CA TYR A 166 -9.16 17.73 -4.76
C TYR A 166 -9.75 16.57 -5.56
N PHE A 167 -10.03 15.42 -4.93
CA PHE A 167 -10.62 14.26 -5.62
C PHE A 167 -12.14 14.25 -5.47
N TYR A 168 -12.88 14.55 -6.54
CA TYR A 168 -14.34 14.60 -6.47
C TYR A 168 -14.98 13.25 -6.15
N ASP A 169 -14.35 12.15 -6.58
CA ASP A 169 -14.76 10.78 -6.26
C ASP A 169 -15.00 10.57 -4.75
N LEU A 170 -14.14 11.14 -3.90
CA LEU A 170 -14.22 10.98 -2.44
C LEU A 170 -15.40 11.71 -1.78
N ASN A 171 -16.17 12.48 -2.55
CA ASN A 171 -17.39 13.13 -2.11
C ASN A 171 -18.66 12.43 -2.60
N ASP A 172 -18.55 11.42 -3.46
CA ASP A 172 -19.70 10.68 -3.94
C ASP A 172 -20.28 9.82 -2.79
N PRO A 173 -21.60 9.90 -2.52
CA PRO A 173 -22.24 9.12 -1.44
C PRO A 173 -22.17 7.60 -1.66
N GLU A 174 -21.96 7.13 -2.89
CA GLU A 174 -21.79 5.71 -3.22
C GLU A 174 -20.34 5.23 -3.08
N PHE A 175 -19.41 6.13 -2.73
CA PHE A 175 -18.03 5.78 -2.37
C PHE A 175 -18.01 5.15 -0.96
N LEU A 176 -18.43 3.89 -0.88
CA LEU A 176 -18.47 3.10 0.35
C LEU A 176 -17.20 2.26 0.48
N THR A 177 -16.67 2.17 1.70
CA THR A 177 -15.48 1.37 2.02
C THR A 177 -15.57 0.81 3.44
N HIS A 178 -15.05 -0.41 3.64
CA HIS A 178 -14.94 -1.03 4.96
C HIS A 178 -13.68 -0.65 5.73
N PHE A 179 -12.68 -0.05 5.06
CA PHE A 179 -11.50 0.51 5.72
C PHE A 179 -11.00 1.79 5.05
N ALA A 180 -10.27 2.62 5.79
CA ALA A 180 -9.55 3.76 5.25
C ALA A 180 -8.22 3.93 5.97
N LEU A 181 -7.12 3.91 5.21
CA LEU A 181 -5.77 4.16 5.70
C LEU A 181 -5.33 5.51 5.16
N VAL A 182 -5.14 6.49 6.05
CA VAL A 182 -4.75 7.86 5.68
C VAL A 182 -3.30 8.13 6.07
N HIS A 183 -2.61 8.95 5.27
CA HIS A 183 -1.27 9.41 5.62
C HIS A 183 -1.09 10.89 5.27
N SER A 184 -0.28 11.55 6.09
CA SER A 184 0.24 12.90 5.85
C SER A 184 1.75 12.84 6.01
N ARG A 185 2.46 13.32 5.01
CA ARG A 185 3.91 13.32 4.97
C ARG A 185 4.50 14.61 5.54
N PHE A 186 5.71 14.49 6.08
CA PHE A 186 6.61 15.60 6.39
C PHE A 186 7.97 15.27 5.78
N SER A 187 8.46 16.09 4.85
CA SER A 187 9.67 15.83 4.09
C SER A 187 10.87 16.56 4.68
N THR A 188 11.79 15.86 5.33
CA THR A 188 13.07 16.46 5.78
C THR A 188 14.20 16.27 4.77
N ASN A 189 14.18 15.16 4.00
CA ASN A 189 15.38 14.67 3.30
C ASN A 189 15.21 14.55 1.77
N THR A 190 14.05 14.88 1.21
CA THR A 190 13.75 14.67 -0.21
C THR A 190 12.93 15.80 -0.80
N PHE A 191 13.10 16.10 -2.09
CA PHE A 191 12.19 17.00 -2.79
C PHE A 191 10.77 16.41 -2.83
N PRO A 192 9.74 17.19 -2.45
CA PRO A 192 8.36 16.77 -2.55
C PRO A 192 7.95 16.52 -4.01
N SER A 193 7.19 15.44 -4.22
CA SER A 193 6.69 14.99 -5.52
C SER A 193 5.41 14.19 -5.34
N TRP A 194 4.56 14.18 -6.36
CA TRP A 194 3.23 13.54 -6.33
C TRP A 194 3.28 12.02 -6.09
N ASP A 195 4.25 11.34 -6.70
CA ASP A 195 4.49 9.90 -6.57
C ASP A 195 4.93 9.50 -5.14
N ARG A 196 5.62 10.41 -4.44
CA ARG A 196 6.19 10.19 -3.10
C ARG A 196 5.20 10.36 -1.96
N ALA A 197 4.02 10.91 -2.24
CA ALA A 197 2.92 10.92 -1.27
C ALA A 197 2.59 9.48 -0.86
N GLN A 198 2.05 9.33 0.35
CA GLN A 198 1.56 8.04 0.85
C GLN A 198 0.05 8.14 1.13
N PRO A 199 -0.69 7.01 1.21
CA PRO A 199 -0.22 5.62 1.27
C PRO A 199 0.54 5.11 0.03
N LEU A 200 1.39 4.12 0.25
CA LEU A 200 1.98 3.29 -0.80
C LEU A 200 1.03 2.11 -1.06
N ARG A 201 1.45 1.10 -1.82
CA ARG A 201 0.53 0.09 -2.37
C ARG A 201 0.02 -0.88 -1.29
N TRP A 202 0.78 -1.07 -0.23
CA TRP A 202 0.47 -1.98 0.88
C TRP A 202 0.61 -1.33 2.24
N CYS A 203 1.40 -0.27 2.36
CA CYS A 203 1.64 0.38 3.64
C CYS A 203 1.63 1.91 3.59
N ALA A 204 1.51 2.53 4.76
CA ALA A 204 2.01 3.87 5.00
C ALA A 204 2.90 3.86 6.23
N HIS A 205 3.94 4.69 6.19
CA HIS A 205 5.05 4.70 7.12
C HIS A 205 5.21 6.10 7.71
N ASN A 206 5.12 6.18 9.03
CA ASN A 206 5.52 7.35 9.80
C ASN A 206 6.82 7.02 10.52
N GLY A 207 7.94 7.49 9.96
CA GLY A 207 9.23 7.06 10.43
C GLY A 207 10.36 7.32 9.47
N GLU A 208 11.50 6.70 9.75
CA GLU A 208 12.67 6.67 8.88
C GLU A 208 13.38 5.33 9.06
N ILE A 209 13.68 4.65 7.95
CA ILE A 209 14.41 3.37 7.96
C ILE A 209 15.90 3.66 7.88
N ASN A 210 16.59 3.57 9.02
CA ASN A 210 18.01 3.94 9.14
C ASN A 210 18.97 2.82 8.68
N THR A 211 18.44 1.62 8.43
CA THR A 211 19.17 0.46 7.87
C THR A 211 19.07 0.34 6.34
N LEU A 212 18.38 1.27 5.68
CA LEU A 212 17.97 1.16 4.27
C LEU A 212 19.07 0.74 3.29
N ARG A 213 20.29 1.29 3.42
CA ARG A 213 21.40 0.96 2.50
C ARG A 213 21.76 -0.53 2.57
N GLY A 214 21.80 -1.10 3.77
CA GLY A 214 22.03 -2.52 3.98
C GLY A 214 20.90 -3.35 3.37
N ASN A 215 19.66 -2.99 3.67
CA ASN A 215 18.48 -3.73 3.20
C ASN A 215 18.38 -3.72 1.66
N ARG A 216 18.68 -2.59 1.01
CA ARG A 216 18.74 -2.50 -0.46
C ARG A 216 19.81 -3.41 -1.05
N ASN A 217 20.99 -3.43 -0.45
CA ASN A 217 22.09 -4.27 -0.94
C ASN A 217 21.78 -5.76 -0.77
N TRP A 218 21.21 -6.15 0.36
CA TRP A 218 20.79 -7.53 0.61
C TRP A 218 19.67 -7.97 -0.32
N MET A 219 18.67 -7.13 -0.57
CA MET A 219 17.63 -7.45 -1.57
C MET A 219 18.20 -7.60 -2.98
N ARG A 220 19.11 -6.72 -3.41
CA ARG A 220 19.82 -6.89 -4.70
C ARG A 220 20.64 -8.18 -4.77
N ALA A 221 21.27 -8.59 -3.67
CA ALA A 221 21.97 -9.88 -3.63
C ALA A 221 20.99 -11.07 -3.76
N ARG A 222 19.80 -10.97 -3.15
CA ARG A 222 18.76 -12.00 -3.26
C ARG A 222 18.21 -12.11 -4.68
N GLU A 223 18.06 -11.00 -5.40
CA GLU A 223 17.52 -10.98 -6.78
C GLU A 223 18.18 -12.01 -7.71
N GLY A 224 19.49 -12.27 -7.58
CA GLY A 224 20.21 -13.25 -8.40
C GLY A 224 19.97 -14.72 -8.05
N VAL A 225 19.36 -15.03 -6.91
CA VAL A 225 19.12 -16.41 -6.43
C VAL A 225 17.66 -16.70 -6.10
N MET A 226 16.77 -15.70 -6.17
CA MET A 226 15.35 -15.88 -5.91
C MET A 226 14.74 -16.88 -6.90
N ARG A 227 13.84 -17.72 -6.38
CA ARG A 227 13.00 -18.62 -7.18
C ARG A 227 11.58 -18.53 -6.66
N SER A 228 10.62 -18.61 -7.56
CA SER A 228 9.20 -18.64 -7.23
C SER A 228 8.49 -19.59 -8.18
N GLU A 229 7.80 -20.59 -7.64
CA GLU A 229 6.92 -21.46 -8.42
C GLU A 229 5.71 -20.69 -8.97
N LEU A 230 5.28 -19.64 -8.26
CA LEU A 230 4.12 -18.85 -8.63
C LEU A 230 4.41 -17.86 -9.76
N PHE A 231 5.56 -17.19 -9.72
CA PHE A 231 5.96 -16.25 -10.76
C PHE A 231 6.68 -16.94 -11.92
N GLY A 232 7.36 -18.07 -11.70
CA GLY A 232 8.13 -18.75 -12.73
C GLY A 232 9.03 -17.78 -13.50
N ASP A 233 8.92 -17.79 -14.82
CA ASP A 233 9.68 -16.94 -15.75
C ASP A 233 9.30 -15.45 -15.69
N ASP A 234 8.19 -15.09 -15.02
CA ASP A 234 7.83 -13.68 -14.79
C ASP A 234 8.66 -13.04 -13.67
N LEU A 235 9.35 -13.83 -12.84
CA LEU A 235 10.15 -13.32 -11.72
C LEU A 235 11.23 -12.34 -12.18
N GLU A 236 11.90 -12.61 -13.30
CA GLU A 236 12.94 -11.70 -13.84
C GLU A 236 12.38 -10.33 -14.19
N LYS A 237 11.12 -10.26 -14.62
CA LYS A 237 10.42 -9.02 -15.00
C LYS A 237 10.11 -8.14 -13.77
N LEU A 238 10.12 -8.73 -12.58
CA LEU A 238 9.92 -8.02 -11.31
C LEU A 238 11.18 -7.27 -10.87
N CYS A 239 12.36 -7.61 -11.39
CA CYS A 239 13.62 -7.01 -10.99
C CYS A 239 13.90 -5.69 -11.72
N PRO A 240 14.51 -4.68 -11.04
CA PRO A 240 14.83 -4.67 -9.62
C PRO A 240 13.55 -4.61 -8.75
N ILE A 241 13.51 -5.38 -7.66
CA ILE A 241 12.35 -5.45 -6.76
C ILE A 241 12.13 -4.09 -6.12
N ILE A 242 13.19 -3.50 -5.57
CA ILE A 242 13.17 -2.14 -5.05
C ILE A 242 13.36 -1.19 -6.22
N GLU A 243 12.31 -0.43 -6.53
CA GLU A 243 12.31 0.57 -7.60
C GLU A 243 13.36 1.67 -7.33
N ASP A 244 14.04 2.12 -8.38
CA ASP A 244 15.02 3.20 -8.26
C ASP A 244 14.35 4.57 -8.03
N GLY A 245 15.00 5.43 -7.24
CA GLY A 245 14.54 6.79 -6.96
C GLY A 245 13.40 6.92 -5.93
N GLY A 246 12.88 5.79 -5.42
CA GLY A 246 11.88 5.73 -4.35
C GLY A 246 12.42 6.14 -2.97
N SER A 247 11.50 6.43 -2.04
CA SER A 247 11.83 6.67 -0.63
C SER A 247 12.18 5.37 0.11
N ASP A 248 12.68 5.51 1.33
CA ASP A 248 12.87 4.38 2.27
C ASP A 248 11.58 3.55 2.45
N SER A 249 10.46 4.25 2.55
CA SER A 249 9.13 3.69 2.71
C SER A 249 8.68 2.95 1.45
N ALA A 250 9.00 3.48 0.26
CA ALA A 250 8.71 2.81 -1.01
C ALA A 250 9.52 1.52 -1.16
N ALA A 251 10.79 1.52 -0.74
CA ALA A 251 11.62 0.33 -0.74
C ALA A 251 11.05 -0.76 0.19
N PHE A 252 10.57 -0.39 1.37
CA PHE A 252 9.88 -1.32 2.28
C PHE A 252 8.60 -1.88 1.65
N ASP A 253 7.76 -1.01 1.07
CA ASP A 253 6.49 -1.40 0.41
C ASP A 253 6.72 -2.37 -0.76
N ASN A 254 7.77 -2.17 -1.56
CA ASN A 254 8.11 -3.07 -2.67
C ASN A 254 8.50 -4.48 -2.20
N VAL A 255 9.24 -4.59 -1.10
CA VAL A 255 9.65 -5.88 -0.54
C VAL A 255 8.47 -6.55 0.15
N LEU A 256 7.68 -5.79 0.92
CA LEU A 256 6.45 -6.29 1.54
C LEU A 256 5.50 -6.87 0.49
N GLU A 257 5.31 -6.14 -0.61
CA GLU A 257 4.50 -6.58 -1.72
C GLU A 257 4.99 -7.89 -2.32
N LEU A 258 6.30 -8.03 -2.60
CA LEU A 258 6.86 -9.27 -3.14
C LEU A 258 6.55 -10.46 -2.21
N LEU A 259 6.78 -10.30 -0.91
CA LEU A 259 6.58 -11.36 0.08
C LEU A 259 5.12 -11.83 0.15
N VAL A 260 4.18 -10.89 0.13
CA VAL A 260 2.75 -11.18 0.18
C VAL A 260 2.22 -11.70 -1.16
N MET A 261 2.63 -11.09 -2.27
CA MET A 261 2.20 -11.50 -3.61
C MET A 261 2.77 -12.85 -4.02
N ASN A 262 3.93 -13.26 -3.52
CA ASN A 262 4.43 -14.63 -3.72
C ASN A 262 3.56 -15.69 -3.00
N GLY A 263 2.80 -15.30 -1.97
CA GLY A 263 1.82 -16.17 -1.29
C GLY A 263 2.41 -17.12 -0.25
N VAL A 264 3.73 -17.07 -0.04
CA VAL A 264 4.41 -17.87 1.00
C VAL A 264 4.15 -17.29 2.39
N LEU A 265 4.03 -15.96 2.48
CA LEU A 265 3.72 -15.24 3.71
C LEU A 265 2.40 -14.50 3.55
N SER A 266 1.57 -14.58 4.57
CA SER A 266 0.46 -13.65 4.77
C SER A 266 1.01 -12.25 5.09
N MET A 267 0.17 -11.21 4.92
CA MET A 267 0.51 -9.84 5.30
C MET A 267 1.10 -9.71 6.72
N PRO A 268 0.47 -10.21 7.80
CA PRO A 268 1.05 -10.10 9.13
C PRO A 268 2.36 -10.86 9.30
N GLU A 269 2.52 -12.03 8.66
CA GLU A 269 3.78 -12.78 8.68
C GLU A 269 4.91 -12.00 8.00
N ALA A 270 4.65 -11.42 6.83
CA ALA A 270 5.64 -10.61 6.12
C ALA A 270 6.08 -9.39 6.96
N VAL A 271 5.14 -8.71 7.62
CA VAL A 271 5.45 -7.62 8.55
C VAL A 271 6.25 -8.11 9.76
N MET A 272 5.90 -9.26 10.35
CA MET A 272 6.67 -9.87 11.45
C MET A 272 8.10 -10.23 11.05
N THR A 273 8.31 -10.68 9.80
CA THR A 273 9.63 -11.01 9.25
C THR A 273 10.46 -9.76 8.97
N MET A 274 9.86 -8.72 8.39
CA MET A 274 10.58 -7.48 8.04
C MET A 274 10.81 -6.56 9.25
N VAL A 275 9.89 -6.53 10.21
CA VAL A 275 9.94 -5.70 11.43
C VAL A 275 9.79 -6.59 12.67
N PRO A 276 10.80 -7.43 12.97
CA PRO A 276 10.70 -8.39 14.08
C PRO A 276 10.80 -7.72 15.45
N GLU A 277 10.12 -8.31 16.43
CA GLU A 277 10.26 -7.98 17.85
C GLU A 277 11.72 -8.07 18.32
N ALA A 278 12.04 -7.41 19.45
CA ALA A 278 13.30 -7.67 20.14
C ALA A 278 13.29 -9.06 20.79
N TRP A 279 13.89 -10.06 20.12
CA TRP A 279 13.80 -11.47 20.50
C TRP A 279 15.08 -12.08 21.09
N GLN A 280 16.27 -11.60 20.70
CA GLN A 280 17.56 -12.27 20.99
C GLN A 280 17.84 -12.44 22.49
N ASN A 281 17.53 -11.42 23.30
CA ASN A 281 17.84 -11.37 24.73
C ASN A 281 16.58 -11.27 25.60
N ASN A 282 15.49 -11.92 25.18
CA ASN A 282 14.22 -11.91 25.92
C ASN A 282 13.97 -13.30 26.56
N PRO A 283 14.25 -13.48 27.87
CA PRO A 283 14.04 -14.76 28.55
C PRO A 283 12.56 -15.10 28.77
N ASP A 284 11.68 -14.10 28.72
CA ASP A 284 10.23 -14.25 28.92
C ASP A 284 9.49 -14.55 27.61
N MET A 285 10.21 -14.62 26.48
CA MET A 285 9.62 -14.93 25.18
C MET A 285 9.32 -16.43 25.07
N ASP A 286 8.11 -16.76 24.62
CA ASP A 286 7.73 -18.13 24.28
C ASP A 286 8.77 -18.79 23.35
N PRO A 287 9.26 -20.00 23.65
CA PRO A 287 10.31 -20.66 22.87
C PRO A 287 9.95 -20.88 21.39
N THR A 288 8.69 -21.17 21.08
CA THR A 288 8.27 -21.38 19.69
C THR A 288 8.29 -20.06 18.91
N LYS A 289 7.86 -18.96 19.55
CA LYS A 289 7.96 -17.61 18.99
C LYS A 289 9.42 -17.19 18.79
N LYS A 290 10.29 -17.48 19.75
CA LYS A 290 11.73 -17.19 19.64
C LYS A 290 12.35 -17.95 18.46
N ALA A 291 12.05 -19.24 18.32
CA ALA A 291 12.52 -20.08 17.22
C ALA A 291 12.08 -19.54 15.85
N PHE A 292 10.83 -19.09 15.72
CA PHE A 292 10.37 -18.42 14.49
C PHE A 292 11.21 -17.19 14.16
N TYR A 293 11.47 -16.31 15.13
CA TYR A 293 12.25 -15.09 14.88
C TYR A 293 13.73 -15.38 14.58
N GLU A 294 14.29 -16.40 15.22
CA GLU A 294 15.64 -16.89 14.93
C GLU A 294 15.75 -17.40 13.49
N TRP A 295 14.81 -18.26 13.08
CA TRP A 295 14.69 -18.72 11.70
C TRP A 295 14.51 -17.55 10.72
N ALA A 296 13.58 -16.64 10.99
CA ALA A 296 13.28 -15.50 10.11
C ALA A 296 14.50 -14.58 9.94
N ALA A 297 15.31 -14.41 10.99
CA ALA A 297 16.52 -13.60 10.96
C ALA A 297 17.63 -14.20 10.07
N THR A 298 17.59 -15.51 9.78
CA THR A 298 18.49 -16.13 8.80
C THR A 298 18.12 -15.77 7.35
N LEU A 299 16.87 -15.38 7.11
CA LEU A 299 16.32 -15.10 5.79
C LEU A 299 16.24 -13.61 5.48
N MET A 300 15.84 -12.79 6.45
CA MET A 300 15.57 -11.37 6.29
C MET A 300 16.19 -10.55 7.43
N GLU A 301 17.02 -9.58 7.06
CA GLU A 301 17.51 -8.57 7.99
C GLU A 301 16.37 -7.62 8.40
N PRO A 302 16.35 -7.14 9.67
CA PRO A 302 15.33 -6.19 10.11
C PRO A 302 15.40 -4.87 9.34
N TRP A 303 14.24 -4.39 8.90
CA TRP A 303 14.07 -3.04 8.37
C TRP A 303 13.91 -2.06 9.52
N ASP A 304 15.02 -1.81 10.21
CA ASP A 304 15.07 -1.06 11.47
C ASP A 304 15.04 0.46 11.27
N GLY A 305 14.66 1.16 12.34
CA GLY A 305 14.50 2.61 12.41
C GLY A 305 13.21 3.02 13.14
N PRO A 306 13.07 4.29 13.57
CA PRO A 306 11.84 4.75 14.20
C PRO A 306 10.67 4.61 13.24
N ALA A 307 9.68 3.76 13.54
CA ALA A 307 8.62 3.47 12.58
C ALA A 307 7.26 3.19 13.26
N LEU A 308 6.22 3.78 12.67
CA LEU A 308 4.86 3.28 12.71
C LEU A 308 4.49 2.90 11.28
N PHE A 309 4.37 1.60 11.04
CA PHE A 309 3.80 1.08 9.81
C PHE A 309 2.31 0.85 10.03
N THR A 310 1.51 1.35 9.09
CA THR A 310 0.12 0.94 8.90
C THR A 310 0.06 0.22 7.57
N PHE A 311 -0.71 -0.86 7.46
CA PHE A 311 -0.70 -1.69 6.27
C PHE A 311 -2.07 -2.28 5.99
N SER A 312 -2.33 -2.59 4.72
CA SER A 312 -3.53 -3.30 4.30
C SER A 312 -3.31 -4.07 2.99
N ASP A 313 -3.86 -5.28 2.92
CA ASP A 313 -4.01 -6.06 1.68
C ASP A 313 -5.45 -6.09 1.15
N GLY A 314 -6.34 -5.30 1.77
CA GLY A 314 -7.78 -5.29 1.52
C GLY A 314 -8.58 -6.20 2.45
N ARG A 315 -8.00 -7.30 2.95
CA ARG A 315 -8.60 -8.16 4.00
C ARG A 315 -8.11 -7.74 5.37
N TYR A 316 -6.80 -7.76 5.57
CA TYR A 316 -6.16 -7.34 6.79
C TYR A 316 -5.92 -5.84 6.75
N CYS A 317 -6.26 -5.15 7.84
CA CYS A 317 -5.83 -3.77 8.08
C CYS A 317 -5.14 -3.74 9.45
N GLY A 318 -3.91 -3.25 9.49
CA GLY A 318 -3.12 -3.34 10.72
C GLY A 318 -2.13 -2.21 10.93
N ALA A 319 -1.52 -2.23 12.09
CA ALA A 319 -0.43 -1.35 12.47
C ALA A 319 0.64 -2.10 13.26
N CYS A 320 1.90 -1.79 13.01
CA CYS A 320 3.04 -2.30 13.74
C CYS A 320 3.99 -1.14 14.07
N LEU A 321 4.62 -1.21 15.23
CA LEU A 321 5.70 -0.32 15.60
C LEU A 321 7.05 -0.98 15.31
N ASP A 322 8.09 -0.16 15.17
CA ASP A 322 9.44 -0.67 15.29
C ASP A 322 9.68 -1.36 16.64
N ARG A 323 10.74 -2.17 16.71
CA ARG A 323 11.09 -2.97 17.89
C ARG A 323 11.26 -2.18 19.18
N ASN A 324 11.56 -0.88 19.10
CA ASN A 324 11.74 0.02 20.24
C ASN A 324 10.51 0.90 20.49
N GLY A 325 9.52 0.89 19.60
CA GLY A 325 8.29 1.70 19.68
C GLY A 325 8.57 3.20 19.72
N LEU A 326 9.42 3.68 18.81
CA LEU A 326 9.89 5.07 18.78
C LEU A 326 8.85 6.05 18.22
N ARG A 327 7.72 5.54 17.71
CA ARG A 327 6.61 6.34 17.19
C ARG A 327 5.32 6.11 17.98
N PRO A 328 4.52 7.15 18.24
CA PRO A 328 3.26 6.98 18.95
C PRO A 328 2.22 6.31 18.06
N CYS A 329 1.47 5.38 18.62
CA CYS A 329 0.28 4.80 18.00
C CYS A 329 -0.79 4.54 19.07
N ARG A 330 -1.96 5.12 18.88
CA ARG A 330 -3.12 5.05 19.77
C ARG A 330 -4.30 4.50 18.99
N TYR A 331 -5.15 3.76 19.69
CA TYR A 331 -6.38 3.26 19.08
C TYR A 331 -7.59 3.36 20.01
N TYR A 332 -8.75 3.40 19.39
CA TYR A 332 -10.06 3.40 20.02
C TYR A 332 -10.95 2.40 19.29
N THR A 333 -11.77 1.67 20.03
CA THR A 333 -12.88 0.91 19.45
C THR A 333 -14.20 1.52 19.93
N THR A 334 -15.17 1.60 19.04
CA THR A 334 -16.53 2.02 19.38
C THR A 334 -17.42 0.82 19.69
N LYS A 335 -18.55 1.06 20.34
CA LYS A 335 -19.56 0.01 20.59
C LYS A 335 -20.20 -0.50 19.30
N SER A 336 -20.17 0.33 18.24
CA SER A 336 -20.62 -0.04 16.90
C SER A 336 -19.60 -0.86 16.09
N GLY A 337 -18.42 -1.16 16.64
CA GLY A 337 -17.38 -1.96 15.97
C GLY A 337 -16.43 -1.17 15.07
N LEU A 338 -16.42 0.16 15.12
CA LEU A 338 -15.42 0.97 14.42
C LEU A 338 -14.11 0.99 15.21
N MET A 339 -13.00 0.68 14.54
CA MET A 339 -11.65 0.87 15.08
C MET A 339 -10.99 2.10 14.46
N VAL A 340 -10.53 3.02 15.30
CA VAL A 340 -9.75 4.18 14.86
C VAL A 340 -8.34 4.05 15.40
N VAL A 341 -7.35 4.04 14.50
CA VAL A 341 -5.92 3.97 14.82
C VAL A 341 -5.25 5.23 14.31
N ALA A 342 -4.48 5.91 15.18
CA ALA A 342 -3.84 7.16 14.83
C ALA A 342 -2.55 7.38 15.62
N SER A 343 -1.67 8.23 15.09
CA SER A 343 -0.46 8.66 15.80
C SER A 343 -0.77 9.56 17.01
N GLU A 344 -2.01 10.04 17.14
CA GLU A 344 -2.46 10.97 18.17
C GLU A 344 -3.89 10.70 18.61
N VAL A 345 -4.23 11.16 19.81
CA VAL A 345 -5.60 11.14 20.33
C VAL A 345 -6.41 12.27 19.69
N GLY A 346 -7.71 12.03 19.43
CA GLY A 346 -8.61 13.06 18.92
C GLY A 346 -8.50 13.32 17.42
N ALA A 347 -7.82 12.44 16.66
CA ALA A 347 -7.76 12.54 15.21
C ALA A 347 -9.15 12.42 14.54
N VAL A 348 -10.05 11.65 15.15
CA VAL A 348 -11.47 11.53 14.78
C VAL A 348 -12.30 11.89 16.00
N LYS A 349 -13.32 12.73 15.81
CA LYS A 349 -14.28 13.08 16.86
C LYS A 349 -15.23 11.90 17.06
N ILE A 350 -15.19 11.29 18.24
CA ILE A 350 -16.06 10.20 18.66
C ILE A 350 -16.73 10.63 19.97
N ASP A 351 -18.04 10.37 20.10
CA ASP A 351 -18.74 10.60 21.36
C ASP A 351 -18.12 9.70 22.45
N PRO A 352 -17.66 10.26 23.59
CA PRO A 352 -17.14 9.45 24.69
C PRO A 352 -18.08 8.33 25.15
N ALA A 353 -19.40 8.50 25.02
CA ALA A 353 -20.39 7.48 25.36
C ALA A 353 -20.38 6.26 24.42
N ASP A 354 -19.87 6.41 23.19
CA ASP A 354 -19.77 5.34 22.19
C ASP A 354 -18.43 4.59 22.26
N VAL A 355 -17.47 5.06 23.05
CA VAL A 355 -16.17 4.38 23.16
C VAL A 355 -16.29 3.09 23.98
N ALA A 356 -15.92 1.96 23.36
CA ALA A 356 -15.85 0.65 24.01
C ALA A 356 -14.48 0.42 24.67
N SER A 357 -13.39 0.70 23.97
CA SER A 357 -12.03 0.58 24.54
C SER A 357 -11.06 1.61 23.96
N LYS A 358 -10.00 1.89 24.73
CA LYS A 358 -8.91 2.80 24.36
C LYS A 358 -7.57 2.13 24.65
N GLY A 359 -6.61 2.25 23.75
CA GLY A 359 -5.30 1.64 23.92
C GLY A 359 -4.17 2.40 23.23
N ARG A 360 -2.96 1.90 23.47
CA ARG A 360 -1.74 2.29 22.75
C ARG A 360 -1.06 1.02 22.23
N LEU A 361 -0.51 1.10 21.02
CA LEU A 361 0.32 0.01 20.51
C LEU A 361 1.65 0.02 21.28
N GLN A 362 2.10 -1.15 21.71
CA GLN A 362 3.35 -1.33 22.45
C GLN A 362 4.45 -1.82 21.51
N PRO A 363 5.73 -1.55 21.80
CA PRO A 363 6.85 -2.11 21.05
C PRO A 363 6.68 -3.62 20.89
N GLY A 364 6.91 -4.11 19.68
CA GLY A 364 6.81 -5.51 19.33
C GLY A 364 5.38 -6.05 19.17
N LYS A 365 4.32 -5.33 19.56
CA LYS A 365 2.94 -5.78 19.30
C LYS A 365 2.44 -5.33 17.92
N MET A 366 1.57 -6.15 17.34
CA MET A 366 0.83 -5.84 16.12
C MET A 366 -0.63 -5.63 16.46
N LEU A 367 -1.21 -4.57 15.87
CA LEU A 367 -2.65 -4.36 15.83
C LEU A 367 -3.14 -4.88 14.49
N LEU A 368 -4.14 -5.76 14.48
CA LEU A 368 -4.63 -6.37 13.25
C LEU A 368 -6.16 -6.53 13.28
N VAL A 369 -6.82 -6.09 12.23
CA VAL A 369 -8.23 -6.32 11.96
C VAL A 369 -8.33 -7.24 10.75
N ASP A 370 -9.07 -8.34 10.89
CA ASP A 370 -9.50 -9.16 9.76
C ASP A 370 -10.91 -8.74 9.34
N THR A 371 -11.01 -8.12 8.18
CA THR A 371 -12.28 -7.59 7.67
C THR A 371 -13.19 -8.67 7.07
N VAL A 372 -12.64 -9.86 6.78
CA VAL A 372 -13.43 -11.01 6.34
C VAL A 372 -14.03 -11.73 7.53
N GLU A 373 -13.25 -11.93 8.60
CA GLU A 373 -13.76 -12.53 9.86
C GLU A 373 -14.53 -11.50 10.72
N GLY A 374 -14.39 -10.21 10.44
CA GLY A 374 -15.09 -9.14 11.14
C GLY A 374 -14.61 -8.94 12.59
N ARG A 375 -13.33 -9.21 12.86
CA ARG A 375 -12.79 -9.15 14.23
C ARG A 375 -11.40 -8.51 14.31
N ILE A 376 -11.07 -8.05 15.51
CA ILE A 376 -9.70 -7.69 15.89
C ILE A 376 -8.98 -8.98 16.27
N VAL A 377 -7.85 -9.26 15.62
CA VAL A 377 -7.03 -10.44 15.89
C VAL A 377 -6.11 -10.13 17.08
N ASP A 378 -6.09 -11.03 18.07
CA ASP A 378 -5.20 -10.88 19.21
C ASP A 378 -3.74 -11.10 18.81
N ASP A 379 -2.83 -10.28 19.33
CA ASP A 379 -1.40 -10.33 18.99
C ASP A 379 -0.74 -11.67 19.38
N ALA A 380 -1.11 -12.22 20.54
CA ALA A 380 -0.55 -13.48 21.01
C ALA A 380 -1.14 -14.66 20.21
N GLU A 381 -2.43 -14.63 19.89
CA GLU A 381 -3.07 -15.57 18.97
C GLU A 381 -2.38 -15.59 17.61
N LEU A 382 -2.20 -14.41 17.00
CA LEU A 382 -1.57 -14.24 15.70
C LEU A 382 -0.16 -14.85 15.70
N LYS A 383 0.70 -14.40 16.62
CA LYS A 383 2.10 -14.81 16.64
C LYS A 383 2.29 -16.27 16.97
N ARG A 384 1.47 -16.82 17.86
CA ARG A 384 1.46 -18.27 18.15
C ARG A 384 1.09 -19.06 16.90
N THR A 385 0.07 -18.63 16.17
CA THR A 385 -0.37 -19.29 14.92
C THR A 385 0.76 -19.29 13.88
N VAL A 386 1.43 -18.15 13.70
CA VAL A 386 2.58 -18.04 12.79
C VAL A 386 3.73 -18.93 13.24
N ALA A 387 4.13 -18.84 14.52
CA ALA A 387 5.26 -19.59 15.07
C ALA A 387 5.04 -21.11 15.09
N GLN A 388 3.79 -21.57 15.07
CA GLN A 388 3.44 -23.00 15.04
C GLN A 388 3.15 -23.53 13.63
N ARG A 389 3.19 -22.68 12.60
CA ARG A 389 2.88 -23.09 11.22
C ARG A 389 3.86 -24.12 10.68
N ARG A 390 5.11 -24.12 11.18
CA ARG A 390 6.20 -25.02 10.80
C ARG A 390 7.09 -25.30 12.03
N PRO A 391 7.86 -26.39 12.04
CA PRO A 391 8.75 -26.73 13.16
C PRO A 391 10.03 -25.88 13.13
N PHE A 392 9.92 -24.55 13.28
CA PHE A 392 11.04 -23.62 13.13
C PHE A 392 12.20 -23.86 14.12
N GLY A 393 11.95 -24.52 15.26
CA GLY A 393 13.02 -24.86 16.20
C GLY A 393 13.84 -26.09 15.82
N GLU A 394 13.33 -26.92 14.89
CA GLU A 394 14.08 -28.06 14.34
C GLU A 394 14.93 -27.67 13.12
N TRP A 395 14.52 -26.62 12.40
CA TRP A 395 15.24 -26.03 11.28
C TRP A 395 16.36 -25.12 11.77
#